data_AF-A0A1B6D730-F1
#
_entry.id   AF-A0A1B6D730-F1
#
_cell.length_a   1.000
_cell.length_b   1.000
_cell.length_c   1.000
_cell.angle_alpha   90.00
_cell.angle_beta   90.00
_cell.angle_gamma   90.00
#
_symmetry.space_group_name_H-M   'P 1'
#
loop_
_entity.id
_entity.type
_entity.pdbx_description
1 polymer ?
#
loop_
_entity_poly.entity_id
_entity_poly.type
_entity_poly.pdbx_seq_one_letter_code
_entity_poly.pdbx_strand_id
1 'polypeptide(L)'
;MSLVLESFYTWQVLLTYNLTTEMFLTFSPVIQRLLLAHVEHTSIFTNNGDHEHATALISTLSVILHADYNRGRQFLPTLELCALKWLTQISFASNITWTMCKLIGATLNCAAIVASKGEYNSKDVMIKVLKFLDSPNFMHCSNNLRKSSWLLFEYENTKVENLPCLGVVPPTVYDVSTFPLVAGLVSYLRTVADMKLSEKFISSTEIHNYLQDIIKANIEVKAQHWYARQEIYVLFNIIHIHQHVMSFDESSYIHEVALVLLPTIQNDDRYLLPDLFNTFIFNKKYFGTDISTFVSEFTNLNLANNSAVQNANVKHMLSEAIKNLDAISDCYNSVLGVNNFNLTFPPPSLTATVQGEESALPTDWQFIPLLQLYNSEGSGEKAGLIALTSLQWILILEMLRPEIVSATSISARYCRVACTFLAGNDLFRDVTTWLETILIVLLKYNSQLDFDQPIPGLTSFYDFFRQLMEHFSAVSYGNPVFGQYLLIPLQQRHNPKYRKIIWSEQAGILRILSTSLDQLIIPLENFLDPCETDIDILSTYLGSLAKGQVREKWCPVLYKVAVHHVAVFINLYADQPFTKSLLQKIKSLGYQDLR
;
A
#
# COMPACT_ATOMS: atom_id res chain seq x y z
N MET A 1 -32.82 8.26 30.40
CA MET A 1 -31.41 8.47 30.02
C MET A 1 -31.20 8.51 28.51
N SER A 2 -31.68 7.50 27.75
CA SER A 2 -31.56 7.47 26.29
C SER A 2 -32.01 8.77 25.59
N LEU A 3 -33.20 9.31 25.88
CA LEU A 3 -33.66 10.58 25.29
C LEU A 3 -32.74 11.78 25.55
N VAL A 4 -32.08 11.82 26.71
CA VAL A 4 -31.14 12.89 27.06
C VAL A 4 -29.86 12.77 26.22
N LEU A 5 -29.35 11.54 26.05
CA LEU A 5 -28.19 11.27 25.20
C LEU A 5 -28.48 11.62 23.74
N GLU A 6 -29.63 11.19 23.21
CA GLU A 6 -30.06 11.52 21.85
C GLU A 6 -30.22 13.03 21.63
N SER A 7 -30.69 13.77 22.64
CA SER A 7 -30.74 15.23 22.60
C SER A 7 -29.34 15.84 22.43
N PHE A 8 -28.34 15.34 23.16
CA PHE A 8 -26.95 15.80 23.00
C PHE A 8 -26.38 15.45 21.63
N TYR A 9 -26.56 14.23 21.15
CA TYR A 9 -26.05 13.82 19.84
C TYR A 9 -26.71 14.59 18.69
N THR A 10 -28.03 14.80 18.76
CA THR A 10 -28.75 15.64 17.81
C THR A 10 -28.21 17.07 17.82
N TRP A 11 -27.96 17.62 19.02
CA TRP A 11 -27.40 18.95 19.14
C TRP A 11 -25.97 19.04 18.58
N GLN A 12 -25.14 18.03 18.80
CA GLN A 12 -23.79 17.93 18.20
C GLN A 12 -23.84 17.98 16.68
N VAL A 13 -24.75 17.23 16.06
CA VAL A 13 -24.94 17.27 14.61
C VAL A 13 -25.30 18.70 14.18
N LEU A 14 -26.32 19.32 14.79
CA LEU A 14 -26.72 20.68 14.44
C LEU A 14 -25.61 21.72 14.63
N LEU A 15 -24.79 21.58 15.69
CA LEU A 15 -23.64 22.44 15.94
C LEU A 15 -22.54 22.25 14.89
N THR A 16 -22.30 21.02 14.45
CA THR A 16 -21.28 20.68 13.44
C THR A 16 -21.58 21.35 12.10
N TYR A 17 -22.87 21.54 11.76
CA TYR A 17 -23.33 22.31 10.60
C TYR A 17 -23.53 23.81 10.90
N ASN A 18 -23.04 24.31 12.05
CA ASN A 18 -23.17 25.71 12.49
C ASN A 18 -24.61 26.24 12.59
N LEU A 19 -25.61 25.38 12.77
CA LEU A 19 -27.03 25.77 12.78
C LEU A 19 -27.51 26.31 14.13
N THR A 20 -26.82 25.99 15.22
CA THR A 20 -27.31 26.23 16.60
C THR A 20 -26.29 26.91 17.52
N THR A 21 -25.29 27.57 16.95
CA THR A 21 -24.19 28.24 17.68
C THR A 21 -24.67 29.35 18.62
N GLU A 22 -25.81 30.00 18.33
CA GLU A 22 -26.42 31.03 19.18
C GLU A 22 -27.22 30.46 20.37
N MET A 23 -27.79 29.25 20.24
CA MET A 23 -28.55 28.62 21.33
C MET A 23 -27.68 28.22 22.51
N PHE A 24 -26.37 28.05 22.27
CA PHE A 24 -25.37 27.71 23.27
C PHE A 24 -25.41 28.64 24.49
N LEU A 25 -25.51 29.96 24.28
CA LEU A 25 -25.47 30.94 25.37
C LEU A 25 -26.64 30.76 26.36
N THR A 26 -27.80 30.36 25.84
CA THR A 26 -29.01 30.12 26.64
C THR A 26 -28.82 28.93 27.59
N PHE A 27 -28.11 27.90 27.14
CA PHE A 27 -27.89 26.68 27.92
C PHE A 27 -26.62 26.67 28.76
N SER A 28 -25.74 27.68 28.64
CA SER A 28 -24.48 27.74 29.38
C SER A 28 -24.61 27.49 30.91
N PRO A 29 -25.58 28.10 31.63
CA PRO A 29 -25.73 27.86 33.08
C PRO A 29 -26.08 26.41 33.41
N VAL A 30 -26.88 25.76 32.56
CA VAL A 30 -27.27 24.35 32.73
C VAL A 30 -26.08 23.45 32.47
N ILE A 31 -25.32 23.71 31.38
CA ILE A 31 -24.12 22.96 31.01
C ILE A 31 -23.06 23.06 32.10
N GLN A 32 -22.81 24.26 32.63
CA GLN A 32 -21.87 24.48 33.73
C GLN A 32 -22.28 23.68 34.97
N ARG A 33 -23.57 23.67 35.32
CA ARG A 33 -24.08 22.93 36.48
C ARG A 33 -23.98 21.41 36.29
N LEU A 34 -24.29 20.91 35.09
CA LEU A 34 -24.13 19.49 34.75
C LEU A 34 -22.66 19.07 34.83
N LEU A 35 -21.75 19.90 34.32
CA LEU A 35 -20.33 19.62 34.34
C LEU A 35 -19.80 19.57 35.78
N LEU A 36 -20.20 20.52 36.64
CA LEU A 36 -19.88 20.49 38.07
C LEU A 36 -20.43 19.25 38.77
N ALA A 37 -21.68 18.85 38.47
CA ALA A 37 -22.27 17.63 39.01
C ALA A 37 -21.45 16.37 38.63
N HIS A 38 -20.92 16.31 37.40
CA HIS A 38 -20.03 15.21 36.98
C HIS A 38 -18.66 15.26 37.67
N VAL A 39 -18.10 16.46 37.90
CA VAL A 39 -16.87 16.64 38.68
C VAL A 39 -17.05 16.09 40.10
N GLU A 40 -18.21 16.30 40.72
CA GLU A 40 -18.47 15.85 42.09
C GLU A 40 -18.83 14.35 42.14
N HIS A 41 -19.77 13.90 41.32
CA HIS A 41 -20.43 12.61 41.51
C HIS A 41 -19.96 11.50 40.58
N THR A 42 -19.46 11.81 39.38
CA THR A 42 -19.07 10.78 38.40
C THR A 42 -17.61 10.37 38.57
N SER A 43 -17.37 9.09 38.86
CA SER A 43 -16.03 8.49 38.90
C SER A 43 -15.95 7.38 37.86
N ILE A 44 -14.76 6.92 37.49
CA ILE A 44 -14.66 5.75 36.60
C ILE A 44 -15.32 4.49 37.20
N PHE A 45 -15.50 4.44 38.53
CA PHE A 45 -16.11 3.32 39.24
C PHE A 45 -17.64 3.46 39.41
N THR A 46 -18.24 4.56 38.91
CA THR A 46 -19.71 4.71 38.92
C THR A 46 -20.37 3.91 37.80
N ASN A 47 -21.71 3.97 37.74
CA ASN A 47 -22.49 3.25 36.74
C ASN A 47 -22.18 3.73 35.31
N ASN A 48 -22.29 2.79 34.36
CA ASN A 48 -22.09 3.04 32.92
C ASN A 48 -22.94 4.21 32.39
N GLY A 49 -24.12 4.43 32.98
CA GLY A 49 -24.99 5.51 32.55
C GLY A 49 -24.46 6.91 32.84
N ASP A 50 -23.76 7.08 33.96
CA ASP A 50 -23.11 8.35 34.30
C ASP A 50 -21.94 8.62 33.37
N HIS A 51 -21.21 7.57 32.96
CA HIS A 51 -20.12 7.67 31.98
C HIS A 51 -20.64 8.10 30.62
N GLU A 52 -21.71 7.48 30.12
CA GLU A 52 -22.31 7.82 28.83
C GLU A 52 -22.84 9.26 28.81
N HIS A 53 -23.52 9.69 29.89
CA HIS A 53 -24.02 11.06 30.00
C HIS A 53 -22.87 12.08 30.05
N ALA A 54 -21.84 11.84 30.87
CA ALA A 54 -20.67 12.71 30.93
C ALA A 54 -19.93 12.76 29.58
N THR A 55 -19.80 11.62 28.89
CA THR A 55 -19.20 11.53 27.55
C THR A 55 -19.98 12.37 26.53
N ALA A 56 -21.31 12.25 26.50
CA ALA A 56 -22.16 13.03 25.60
C ALA A 56 -22.05 14.55 25.88
N LEU A 57 -21.98 14.95 27.15
CA LEU A 57 -21.78 16.34 27.52
C LEU A 57 -20.43 16.89 27.04
N ILE A 58 -19.34 16.15 27.26
CA ILE A 58 -17.97 16.58 26.91
C ILE A 58 -17.76 16.61 25.40
N SER A 59 -18.27 15.61 24.68
CA SER A 59 -18.24 15.62 23.21
C SER A 59 -19.03 16.79 22.65
N THR A 60 -20.17 17.16 23.24
CA THR A 60 -20.91 18.38 22.86
C THR A 60 -20.08 19.64 23.10
N LEU A 61 -19.45 19.74 24.27
CA LEU A 61 -18.53 20.85 24.59
C LEU A 61 -17.33 20.91 23.64
N SER A 62 -16.83 19.76 23.19
CA SER A 62 -15.75 19.67 22.21
C SER A 62 -16.17 20.27 20.87
N VAL A 63 -17.38 19.95 20.38
CA VAL A 63 -17.94 20.55 19.15
C VAL A 63 -18.15 22.06 19.32
N ILE A 64 -18.63 22.51 20.48
CA ILE A 64 -18.78 23.94 20.80
C ILE A 64 -17.43 24.65 20.77
N LEU A 65 -16.40 24.10 21.43
CA LEU A 65 -15.05 24.68 21.46
C LEU A 65 -14.41 24.72 20.06
N HIS A 66 -14.75 23.76 19.20
CA HIS A 66 -14.31 23.76 17.81
C HIS A 66 -14.98 24.87 17.00
N ALA A 67 -16.31 25.03 17.14
CA ALA A 67 -17.11 26.00 16.39
C ALA A 67 -16.94 27.45 16.89
N ASP A 68 -16.94 27.67 18.21
CA ASP A 68 -16.75 28.97 18.86
C ASP A 68 -15.95 28.83 20.17
N TYR A 69 -14.63 28.90 20.03
CA TYR A 69 -13.70 28.79 21.15
C TYR A 69 -13.91 29.88 22.21
N ASN A 70 -14.18 31.12 21.80
CA ASN A 70 -14.29 32.27 22.70
C ASN A 70 -15.46 32.12 23.68
N ARG A 71 -16.57 31.58 23.19
CA ARG A 71 -17.76 31.32 24.01
C ARG A 71 -17.62 30.03 24.83
N GLY A 72 -16.93 29.02 24.30
CA GLY A 72 -16.68 27.75 24.99
C GLY A 72 -15.64 27.84 26.12
N ARG A 73 -14.72 28.82 26.07
CA ARG A 73 -13.59 28.91 27.03
C ARG A 73 -13.98 28.99 28.50
N GLN A 74 -15.22 29.42 28.81
CA GLN A 74 -15.73 29.52 30.17
C GLN A 74 -15.78 28.17 30.91
N PHE A 75 -15.89 27.05 30.19
CA PHE A 75 -15.92 25.72 30.80
C PHE A 75 -14.54 25.09 31.00
N LEU A 76 -13.47 25.69 30.46
CA LEU A 76 -12.12 25.11 30.49
C LEU A 76 -11.65 24.74 31.90
N PRO A 77 -11.83 25.57 32.95
CA PRO A 77 -11.40 25.20 34.29
C PRO A 77 -12.10 23.94 34.81
N THR A 78 -13.40 23.78 34.51
CA THR A 78 -14.16 22.61 34.96
C THR A 78 -13.86 21.37 34.10
N LEU A 79 -13.63 21.54 32.79
CA LEU A 79 -13.17 20.49 31.90
C LEU A 79 -11.78 19.97 32.30
N GLU A 80 -10.87 20.86 32.71
CA GLU A 80 -9.57 20.50 33.25
C GLU A 80 -9.72 19.65 34.52
N LEU A 81 -10.57 20.05 35.47
CA LEU A 81 -10.84 19.26 36.68
C LEU A 81 -11.36 17.86 36.35
N CYS A 82 -12.28 17.74 35.38
CA CYS A 82 -12.75 16.45 34.87
C CYS A 82 -11.59 15.60 34.33
N ALA A 83 -10.75 16.19 33.47
CA ALA A 83 -9.59 15.52 32.89
C ALA A 83 -8.62 15.01 33.96
N LEU A 84 -8.24 15.89 34.90
CA LEU A 84 -7.32 15.53 35.98
C LEU A 84 -7.90 14.42 36.86
N LYS A 85 -9.20 14.46 37.18
CA LYS A 85 -9.88 13.43 37.97
C LYS A 85 -9.84 12.08 37.26
N TRP A 86 -10.40 11.98 36.06
CA TRP A 86 -10.59 10.68 35.41
C TRP A 86 -9.28 10.09 34.85
N LEU A 87 -8.32 10.92 34.40
CA LEU A 87 -6.99 10.43 34.03
C LEU A 87 -6.22 9.88 35.24
N THR A 88 -6.38 10.49 36.41
CA THR A 88 -5.80 9.94 37.63
C THR A 88 -6.44 8.59 37.96
N GLN A 89 -7.77 8.51 37.90
CA GLN A 89 -8.48 7.30 38.29
C GLN A 89 -8.18 6.12 37.35
N ILE A 90 -8.14 6.33 36.03
CA ILE A 90 -7.92 5.23 35.08
C ILE A 90 -6.53 4.61 35.22
N SER A 91 -5.55 5.37 35.70
CA SER A 91 -4.20 4.86 35.98
C SER A 91 -4.19 3.80 37.10
N PHE A 92 -5.26 3.70 37.91
CA PHE A 92 -5.40 2.76 39.03
C PHE A 92 -6.62 1.83 38.91
N ALA A 93 -7.34 1.87 37.79
CA ALA A 93 -8.50 1.01 37.56
C ALA A 93 -8.08 -0.47 37.51
N SER A 94 -8.85 -1.37 38.13
CA SER A 94 -8.57 -2.81 38.08
C SER A 94 -9.09 -3.47 36.79
N ASN A 95 -10.28 -3.05 36.34
CA ASN A 95 -10.91 -3.51 35.10
C ASN A 95 -11.29 -2.29 34.26
N ILE A 96 -10.86 -2.26 33.01
CA ILE A 96 -11.12 -1.16 32.08
C ILE A 96 -12.27 -1.59 31.17
N THR A 97 -13.37 -0.83 31.19
CA THR A 97 -14.54 -1.07 30.35
C THR A 97 -14.65 -0.04 29.23
N TRP A 98 -15.40 -0.36 28.18
CA TRP A 98 -15.59 0.51 27.02
C TRP A 98 -16.19 1.86 27.39
N THR A 99 -17.13 1.93 28.33
CA THR A 99 -17.75 3.19 28.77
C THR A 99 -16.76 4.09 29.52
N MET A 100 -15.86 3.50 30.31
CA MET A 100 -14.74 4.24 30.93
C MET A 100 -13.80 4.79 29.85
N CYS A 101 -13.45 3.96 28.85
CA CYS A 101 -12.61 4.37 27.73
C CYS A 101 -13.23 5.50 26.92
N LYS A 102 -14.54 5.47 26.68
CA LYS A 102 -15.26 6.55 26.00
C LYS A 102 -15.20 7.87 26.75
N LEU A 103 -15.43 7.84 28.06
CA LEU A 103 -15.40 9.04 28.89
C LEU A 103 -14.04 9.72 28.83
N ILE A 104 -12.98 8.95 29.03
CA ILE A 104 -11.61 9.49 29.07
C ILE A 104 -11.14 9.86 27.66
N GLY A 105 -11.48 9.05 26.66
CA GLY A 105 -11.22 9.34 25.25
C GLY A 105 -11.85 10.67 24.80
N ALA A 106 -13.13 10.89 25.12
CA ALA A 106 -13.80 12.16 24.84
C ALA A 106 -13.15 13.34 25.59
N THR A 107 -12.69 13.10 26.82
CA THR A 107 -12.00 14.12 27.62
C THR A 107 -10.64 14.50 27.01
N LEU A 108 -9.86 13.51 26.56
CA LEU A 108 -8.57 13.73 25.88
C LEU A 108 -8.76 14.38 24.50
N ASN A 109 -9.78 13.99 23.75
CA ASN A 109 -10.13 14.63 22.48
C ASN A 109 -10.54 16.10 22.69
N CYS A 110 -11.31 16.39 23.74
CA CYS A 110 -11.63 17.76 24.13
C CYS A 110 -10.36 18.56 24.44
N ALA A 111 -9.44 17.99 25.22
CA ALA A 111 -8.16 18.61 25.53
C ALA A 111 -7.29 18.82 24.28
N ALA A 112 -7.35 17.91 23.30
CA ALA A 112 -6.67 18.04 22.02
C ALA A 112 -7.22 19.23 21.22
N ILE A 113 -8.55 19.37 21.12
CA ILE A 113 -9.18 20.52 20.45
C ILE A 113 -8.76 21.83 21.11
N VAL A 114 -8.75 21.89 22.44
CA VAL A 114 -8.30 23.09 23.17
C VAL A 114 -6.83 23.40 22.89
N ALA A 115 -5.95 22.39 22.94
CA ALA A 115 -4.53 22.54 22.62
C ALA A 115 -4.30 23.01 21.18
N SER A 116 -5.12 22.54 20.22
CA SER A 116 -5.00 22.91 18.79
C SER A 116 -5.23 24.40 18.53
N LYS A 117 -5.97 25.10 19.40
CA LYS A 117 -6.21 26.54 19.29
C LYS A 117 -5.02 27.37 19.81
N GLY A 118 -4.02 26.75 20.44
CA GLY A 118 -2.77 27.38 20.86
C GLY A 118 -2.84 28.31 22.07
N GLU A 119 -4.04 28.60 22.59
CA GLU A 119 -4.24 29.55 23.69
C GLU A 119 -4.09 28.92 25.08
N TYR A 120 -4.32 27.61 25.21
CA TYR A 120 -4.33 26.92 26.50
C TYR A 120 -3.84 25.47 26.35
N ASN A 121 -2.75 25.13 27.04
CA ASN A 121 -2.27 23.76 27.18
C ASN A 121 -1.94 23.49 28.66
N SER A 122 -2.75 22.66 29.32
CA SER A 122 -2.58 22.36 30.74
C SER A 122 -1.37 21.44 30.97
N LYS A 123 -0.39 21.96 31.71
CA LYS A 123 0.75 21.17 32.19
C LYS A 123 0.32 20.03 33.11
N ASP A 124 -0.72 20.25 33.91
CA ASP A 124 -1.22 19.24 34.83
C ASP A 124 -1.85 18.06 34.07
N VAL A 125 -2.59 18.34 33.00
CA VAL A 125 -3.12 17.28 32.11
C VAL A 125 -1.98 16.50 31.47
N MET A 126 -0.94 17.17 30.95
CA MET A 126 0.24 16.49 30.41
C MET A 126 0.91 15.57 31.43
N ILE A 127 1.08 16.03 32.68
CA ILE A 127 1.64 15.22 33.77
C ILE A 127 0.77 13.99 34.05
N LYS A 128 -0.56 14.12 34.01
CA LYS A 128 -1.48 12.99 34.21
C LYS A 128 -1.46 12.01 33.04
N VAL A 129 -1.36 12.49 31.81
CA VAL A 129 -1.19 11.64 30.63
C VAL A 129 0.13 10.86 30.73
N LEU A 130 1.24 11.51 31.10
CA LEU A 130 2.51 10.81 31.32
C LEU A 130 2.38 9.69 32.36
N LYS A 131 1.76 9.98 33.50
CA LYS A 131 1.50 8.97 34.55
C LYS A 131 0.64 7.80 34.06
N PHE A 132 -0.31 8.06 33.18
CA PHE A 132 -1.10 7.01 32.56
C PHE A 132 -0.26 6.16 31.59
N LEU A 133 0.57 6.77 30.75
CA LEU A 133 1.49 6.06 29.86
C LEU A 133 2.52 5.19 30.63
N ASP A 134 2.90 5.61 31.84
CA ASP A 134 3.76 4.83 32.73
C ASP A 134 3.02 3.71 33.49
N SER A 135 1.68 3.67 33.44
CA SER A 135 0.86 2.73 34.20
C SER A 135 0.75 1.35 33.52
N PRO A 136 0.53 0.27 34.29
CA PRO A 136 0.23 -1.05 33.71
C PRO A 136 -1.08 -1.06 32.91
N ASN A 137 -1.97 -0.11 33.19
CA ASN A 137 -3.25 0.03 32.52
C ASN A 137 -3.10 0.50 31.07
N PHE A 138 -2.09 1.32 30.76
CA PHE A 138 -1.78 1.66 29.38
C PHE A 138 -1.30 0.42 28.61
N MET A 139 -0.41 -0.39 29.18
CA MET A 139 0.02 -1.66 28.57
C MET A 139 -1.17 -2.60 28.31
N HIS A 140 -2.09 -2.72 29.27
CA HIS A 140 -3.32 -3.49 29.09
C HIS A 140 -4.20 -2.92 27.95
N CYS A 141 -4.37 -1.59 27.90
CA CYS A 141 -5.14 -0.93 26.85
C CYS A 141 -4.54 -1.16 25.47
N SER A 142 -3.22 -1.02 25.34
CA SER A 142 -2.49 -1.21 24.09
C SER A 142 -2.56 -2.65 23.61
N ASN A 143 -2.47 -3.65 24.51
CA ASN A 143 -2.62 -5.05 24.13
C ASN A 143 -4.04 -5.37 23.61
N ASN A 144 -5.07 -4.77 24.22
CA ASN A 144 -6.46 -4.98 23.81
C ASN A 144 -6.79 -4.34 22.44
N LEU A 145 -5.96 -3.44 21.90
CA LEU A 145 -6.16 -2.87 20.56
C LEU A 145 -6.22 -3.97 19.50
N ARG A 146 -5.28 -4.92 19.52
CA ARG A 146 -5.26 -6.05 18.57
C ARG A 146 -6.54 -6.89 18.62
N LYS A 147 -7.04 -7.17 19.83
CA LYS A 147 -8.26 -7.96 20.03
C LYS A 147 -9.53 -7.22 19.60
N SER A 148 -9.48 -5.89 19.63
CA SER A 148 -10.64 -5.02 19.37
C SER A 148 -10.59 -4.39 17.97
N SER A 149 -9.56 -4.69 17.19
CA SER A 149 -9.27 -4.12 15.88
C SER A 149 -10.22 -4.68 14.84
N TRP A 150 -10.88 -3.81 14.07
CA TRP A 150 -11.72 -4.23 12.95
C TRP A 150 -10.85 -4.71 11.78
N LEU A 151 -9.73 -4.05 11.51
CA LEU A 151 -8.84 -4.40 10.41
C LEU A 151 -8.18 -5.78 10.60
N LEU A 152 -7.87 -6.16 11.84
CA LEU A 152 -7.29 -7.48 12.16
C LEU A 152 -8.36 -8.56 12.41
N PHE A 153 -9.61 -8.18 12.64
CA PHE A 153 -10.69 -9.13 12.94
C PHE A 153 -10.97 -10.09 11.78
N GLU A 154 -11.07 -11.38 12.08
CA GLU A 154 -11.46 -12.40 11.11
C GLU A 154 -12.98 -12.37 10.91
N TYR A 155 -13.44 -11.67 9.88
CA TYR A 155 -14.84 -11.65 9.48
C TYR A 155 -14.98 -11.73 7.96
N GLU A 156 -15.79 -12.67 7.50
CA GLU A 156 -15.89 -13.06 6.08
C GLU A 156 -17.00 -12.34 5.30
N ASN A 157 -17.77 -11.43 5.91
CA ASN A 157 -18.93 -10.86 5.21
C ASN A 157 -18.53 -9.62 4.40
N THR A 158 -18.39 -9.85 3.10
CA THR A 158 -18.05 -8.90 2.05
C THR A 158 -19.26 -8.05 1.68
N LYS A 159 -19.11 -6.72 1.79
CA LYS A 159 -20.00 -5.67 1.25
C LYS A 159 -21.51 -5.85 1.51
N VAL A 160 -22.05 -5.05 2.43
CA VAL A 160 -23.51 -4.87 2.53
C VAL A 160 -23.89 -3.75 1.57
N GLU A 161 -24.64 -4.06 0.52
CA GLU A 161 -25.10 -3.10 -0.50
C GLU A 161 -26.07 -2.03 0.04
N ASN A 162 -26.45 -2.08 1.32
CA ASN A 162 -27.36 -1.13 1.95
C ASN A 162 -26.98 -0.88 3.41
N LEU A 163 -27.38 0.28 3.94
CA LEU A 163 -27.36 0.71 5.35
C LEU A 163 -27.37 -0.45 6.38
N PRO A 164 -26.76 -0.25 7.55
CA PRO A 164 -26.02 -1.23 8.35
C PRO A 164 -26.68 -2.60 8.44
N CYS A 165 -25.91 -3.66 8.23
CA CYS A 165 -26.17 -4.89 8.95
C CYS A 165 -26.09 -4.60 10.46
N LEU A 166 -27.21 -4.18 11.06
CA LEU A 166 -27.44 -4.11 12.52
C LEU A 166 -27.22 -5.46 13.23
N GLY A 167 -26.93 -6.53 12.47
CA GLY A 167 -26.63 -7.86 12.98
C GLY A 167 -25.17 -8.11 13.39
N VAL A 168 -24.22 -7.22 13.05
CA VAL A 168 -22.80 -7.41 13.38
C VAL A 168 -22.34 -6.30 14.32
N VAL A 169 -21.97 -6.69 15.54
CA VAL A 169 -21.36 -5.79 16.51
C VAL A 169 -19.86 -5.75 16.23
N PRO A 170 -19.26 -4.61 15.85
CA PRO A 170 -17.83 -4.55 15.58
C PRO A 170 -17.03 -4.75 16.87
N PRO A 171 -15.82 -5.33 16.79
CA PRO A 171 -14.97 -5.54 17.95
C PRO A 171 -14.54 -4.22 18.61
N THR A 172 -14.56 -3.11 17.85
CA THR A 172 -14.28 -1.76 18.35
C THR A 172 -15.30 -1.26 19.37
N VAL A 173 -16.50 -1.86 19.45
CA VAL A 173 -17.55 -1.51 20.44
C VAL A 173 -17.79 -2.58 21.50
N TYR A 174 -16.98 -3.66 21.53
CA TYR A 174 -17.05 -4.63 22.62
C TYR A 174 -16.68 -3.99 23.95
N ASP A 175 -17.18 -4.55 25.06
CA ASP A 175 -16.95 -3.99 26.40
C ASP A 175 -15.45 -3.94 26.79
N VAL A 176 -14.64 -4.83 26.20
CA VAL A 176 -13.17 -4.88 26.39
C VAL A 176 -12.40 -3.91 25.50
N SER A 177 -13.09 -3.21 24.57
CA SER A 177 -12.44 -2.36 23.58
C SER A 177 -11.93 -1.07 24.20
N THR A 178 -10.66 -0.79 23.93
CA THR A 178 -9.92 0.39 24.41
C THR A 178 -9.78 1.45 23.32
N PHE A 179 -10.33 1.22 22.13
CA PHE A 179 -10.25 2.13 20.98
C PHE A 179 -10.68 3.56 21.28
N PRO A 180 -11.81 3.83 21.97
CA PRO A 180 -12.23 5.21 22.26
C PRO A 180 -11.20 5.99 23.07
N LEU A 181 -10.56 5.33 24.04
CA LEU A 181 -9.50 5.92 24.86
C LEU A 181 -8.26 6.21 24.02
N VAL A 182 -7.80 5.22 23.24
CA VAL A 182 -6.61 5.36 22.41
C VAL A 182 -6.83 6.42 21.33
N ALA A 183 -8.01 6.48 20.71
CA ALA A 183 -8.35 7.52 19.73
C ALA A 183 -8.22 8.94 20.31
N GLY A 184 -8.77 9.17 21.51
CA GLY A 184 -8.61 10.45 22.21
C GLY A 184 -7.16 10.75 22.60
N LEU A 185 -6.44 9.72 23.07
CA LEU A 185 -5.03 9.83 23.45
C LEU A 185 -4.13 10.20 22.28
N VAL A 186 -4.25 9.51 21.14
CA VAL A 186 -3.40 9.77 19.96
C VAL A 186 -3.72 11.13 19.35
N SER A 187 -4.98 11.57 19.37
CA SER A 187 -5.36 12.93 18.98
C SER A 187 -4.67 13.97 19.87
N TYR A 188 -4.72 13.79 21.19
CA TYR A 188 -4.06 14.67 22.15
C TYR A 188 -2.55 14.71 21.97
N LEU A 189 -1.89 13.55 21.86
CA LEU A 189 -0.45 13.44 21.67
C LEU A 189 0.00 14.08 20.35
N ARG A 190 -0.74 13.85 19.26
CA ARG A 190 -0.47 14.49 17.97
C ARG A 190 -0.54 16.01 18.08
N THR A 191 -1.56 16.55 18.73
CA THR A 191 -1.76 18.00 18.81
C THR A 191 -0.78 18.70 19.74
N VAL A 192 -0.49 18.11 20.92
CA VAL A 192 0.42 18.71 21.89
C VAL A 192 1.88 18.64 21.42
N ALA A 193 2.23 17.62 20.64
CA ALA A 193 3.56 17.43 20.06
C ALA A 193 4.71 17.47 21.08
N ASP A 194 4.45 17.05 22.33
CA ASP A 194 5.50 16.92 23.35
C ASP A 194 6.37 15.69 23.07
N MET A 195 7.68 15.90 22.99
CA MET A 195 8.66 14.86 22.67
C MET A 195 8.62 13.71 23.69
N LYS A 196 8.49 14.02 24.98
CA LYS A 196 8.60 13.05 26.07
C LYS A 196 7.38 12.13 26.14
N LEU A 197 6.19 12.71 25.96
CA LEU A 197 4.95 11.92 25.85
C LEU A 197 4.95 11.04 24.60
N SER A 198 5.38 11.59 23.46
CA SER A 198 5.43 10.88 22.17
C SER A 198 6.39 9.68 22.25
N GLU A 199 7.60 9.88 22.79
CA GLU A 199 8.59 8.83 23.00
C GLU A 199 8.07 7.72 23.91
N LYS A 200 7.38 8.08 25.00
CA LYS A 200 6.79 7.08 25.91
C LYS A 200 5.67 6.26 25.26
N PHE A 201 4.85 6.88 24.42
CA PHE A 201 3.80 6.17 23.69
C PHE A 201 4.38 5.20 22.65
N ILE A 202 5.37 5.65 21.87
CA ILE A 202 5.99 4.88 20.79
C ILE A 202 6.81 3.71 21.33
N SER A 203 7.53 3.92 22.44
CA SER A 203 8.33 2.85 23.08
C SER A 203 7.51 1.68 23.65
N SER A 204 6.17 1.73 23.57
CA SER A 204 5.30 0.63 23.94
C SER A 204 5.37 -0.51 22.93
N THR A 205 5.87 -1.67 23.38
CA THR A 205 5.97 -2.90 22.58
C THR A 205 4.63 -3.35 22.00
N GLU A 206 3.51 -3.12 22.71
CA GLU A 206 2.18 -3.52 22.22
C GLU A 206 1.67 -2.66 21.08
N ILE A 207 2.06 -1.37 21.03
CA ILE A 207 1.73 -0.49 19.90
C ILE A 207 2.53 -0.90 18.68
N HIS A 208 3.82 -1.21 18.90
CA HIS A 208 4.68 -1.77 17.86
C HIS A 208 4.09 -3.07 17.30
N ASN A 209 3.75 -4.05 18.14
CA ASN A 209 3.15 -5.31 17.70
C ASN A 209 1.84 -5.11 16.92
N TYR A 210 0.97 -4.20 17.39
CA TYR A 210 -0.28 -3.88 16.70
C TYR A 210 -0.05 -3.36 15.28
N LEU A 211 0.86 -2.40 15.11
CA LEU A 211 1.21 -1.87 13.79
C LEU A 211 1.89 -2.93 12.89
N GLN A 212 2.64 -3.89 13.45
CA GLN A 212 3.30 -4.96 12.69
C GLN A 212 2.25 -5.95 12.16
N ASP A 213 1.27 -6.29 12.98
CA ASP A 213 0.15 -7.14 12.58
C ASP A 213 -0.67 -6.47 11.46
N ILE A 214 -0.82 -5.13 11.50
CA ILE A 214 -1.47 -4.35 10.45
C ILE A 214 -0.71 -4.42 9.11
N ILE A 215 0.62 -4.33 9.13
CA ILE A 215 1.44 -4.44 7.90
C ILE A 215 1.30 -5.82 7.26
N LYS A 216 1.24 -6.89 8.07
CA LYS A 216 1.16 -8.27 7.59
C LYS A 216 -0.24 -8.69 7.18
N ALA A 217 -1.27 -8.01 7.68
CA ALA A 217 -2.66 -8.37 7.42
C ALA A 217 -3.13 -7.84 6.06
N ASN A 218 -3.95 -8.62 5.36
CA ASN A 218 -4.69 -8.14 4.20
C ASN A 218 -5.94 -7.38 4.66
N ILE A 219 -5.83 -6.06 4.73
CA ILE A 219 -6.85 -5.19 5.34
C ILE A 219 -7.69 -4.40 4.32
N GLU A 220 -7.41 -4.50 3.03
CA GLU A 220 -8.00 -3.66 1.98
C GLU A 220 -9.52 -3.78 1.88
N VAL A 221 -10.02 -5.02 1.87
CA VAL A 221 -11.47 -5.29 1.78
C VAL A 221 -12.17 -4.85 3.06
N LYS A 222 -11.51 -5.00 4.21
CA LYS A 222 -12.06 -4.63 5.52
C LYS A 222 -12.08 -3.11 5.73
N ALA A 223 -11.13 -2.40 5.14
CA ALA A 223 -11.04 -0.95 5.15
C ALA A 223 -12.21 -0.29 4.41
N GLN A 224 -12.84 -0.99 3.45
CA GLN A 224 -14.04 -0.53 2.76
C GLN A 224 -15.31 -0.58 3.62
N HIS A 225 -15.22 -0.97 4.89
CA HIS A 225 -16.35 -0.97 5.79
C HIS A 225 -16.35 0.30 6.64
N TRP A 226 -17.51 0.93 6.82
CA TRP A 226 -17.71 2.09 7.69
C TRP A 226 -17.15 1.99 9.12
N TYR A 227 -17.08 0.80 9.73
CA TYR A 227 -16.44 0.61 11.04
C TYR A 227 -14.92 0.80 11.02
N ALA A 228 -14.26 0.66 9.87
CA ALA A 228 -12.82 0.83 9.74
C ALA A 228 -12.38 2.30 9.89
N ARG A 229 -13.25 3.26 9.58
CA ARG A 229 -12.91 4.70 9.54
C ARG A 229 -12.25 5.20 10.82
N GLN A 230 -12.81 4.85 11.97
CA GLN A 230 -12.27 5.27 13.26
C GLN A 230 -10.85 4.72 13.48
N GLU A 231 -10.63 3.45 13.16
CA GLU A 231 -9.33 2.79 13.28
C GLU A 231 -8.30 3.36 12.30
N ILE A 232 -8.70 3.69 11.06
CA ILE A 232 -7.86 4.38 10.07
C ILE A 232 -7.38 5.73 10.63
N TYR A 233 -8.26 6.53 11.24
CA TYR A 233 -7.84 7.77 11.90
C TYR A 233 -6.91 7.55 13.09
N VAL A 234 -7.11 6.48 13.86
CA VAL A 234 -6.17 6.14 14.94
C VAL A 234 -4.79 5.83 14.37
N LEU A 235 -4.71 4.97 13.35
CA LEU A 235 -3.45 4.64 12.67
C LEU A 235 -2.77 5.88 12.08
N PHE A 236 -3.53 6.74 11.41
CA PHE A 236 -3.06 8.02 10.88
C PHE A 236 -2.44 8.88 12.00
N ASN A 237 -3.13 9.07 13.13
CA ASN A 237 -2.58 9.85 14.23
C ASN A 237 -1.35 9.19 14.87
N ILE A 238 -1.32 7.85 14.98
CA ILE A 238 -0.15 7.11 15.53
C ILE A 238 1.10 7.38 14.70
N ILE A 239 1.04 7.25 13.37
CA ILE A 239 2.23 7.50 12.53
C ILE A 239 2.70 8.96 12.62
N HIS A 240 1.79 9.92 12.80
CA HIS A 240 2.15 11.34 12.98
C HIS A 240 2.86 11.60 14.31
N ILE A 241 2.55 10.88 15.39
CA ILE A 241 3.27 11.02 16.67
C ILE A 241 4.76 10.68 16.51
N HIS A 242 5.11 9.78 15.58
CA HIS A 242 6.51 9.43 15.30
C HIS A 242 7.32 10.59 14.72
N GLN A 243 6.67 11.61 14.15
CA GLN A 243 7.37 12.80 13.67
C GLN A 243 7.96 13.64 14.80
N HIS A 244 7.45 13.48 16.03
CA HIS A 244 7.93 14.22 17.19
C HIS A 244 9.20 13.61 17.80
N VAL A 245 9.53 12.36 17.45
CA VAL A 245 10.65 11.61 18.03
C VAL A 245 11.71 11.41 16.93
N MET A 246 12.89 12.00 17.11
CA MET A 246 13.94 12.07 16.07
C MET A 246 14.76 10.78 15.90
N SER A 247 14.35 9.64 16.48
CA SER A 247 15.14 8.40 16.42
C SER A 247 14.98 7.69 15.08
N PHE A 248 16.06 7.65 14.30
CA PHE A 248 16.13 7.10 12.94
C PHE A 248 15.93 5.57 12.86
N ASP A 249 16.00 4.85 13.98
CA ASP A 249 16.06 3.37 14.01
C ASP A 249 14.75 2.68 13.61
N GLU A 250 13.60 3.36 13.66
CA GLU A 250 12.28 2.79 13.30
C GLU A 250 11.68 3.43 12.04
N SER A 251 12.47 4.20 11.30
CA SER A 251 12.00 4.94 10.12
C SER A 251 11.41 4.03 9.05
N SER A 252 12.06 2.91 8.74
CA SER A 252 11.62 2.00 7.67
C SER A 252 10.21 1.43 7.90
N TYR A 253 9.97 1.02 9.14
CA TYR A 253 8.71 0.46 9.60
C TYR A 253 7.54 1.46 9.55
N ILE A 254 7.76 2.71 9.97
CA ILE A 254 6.71 3.74 9.90
C ILE A 254 6.35 4.08 8.46
N HIS A 255 7.34 4.02 7.56
CA HIS A 255 7.09 4.17 6.13
C HIS A 255 6.24 3.02 5.57
N GLU A 256 6.42 1.78 6.03
CA GLU A 256 5.56 0.64 5.67
C GLU A 256 4.11 0.84 6.10
N VAL A 257 3.89 1.25 7.36
CA VAL A 257 2.53 1.58 7.84
C VAL A 257 1.90 2.68 6.98
N ALA A 258 2.65 3.72 6.63
CA ALA A 258 2.15 4.79 5.77
C ALA A 258 1.78 4.29 4.36
N LEU A 259 2.57 3.40 3.76
CA LEU A 259 2.27 2.78 2.47
C LEU A 259 1.02 1.89 2.51
N VAL A 260 0.83 1.13 3.59
CA VAL A 260 -0.38 0.33 3.83
C VAL A 260 -1.59 1.24 4.03
N LEU A 261 -1.43 2.40 4.67
CA LEU A 261 -2.53 3.32 4.91
C LEU A 261 -3.10 3.94 3.62
N LEU A 262 -2.27 4.20 2.61
CA LEU A 262 -2.71 4.84 1.36
C LEU A 262 -3.93 4.15 0.69
N PRO A 263 -3.90 2.84 0.39
CA PRO A 263 -5.05 2.13 -0.17
C PRO A 263 -6.12 1.75 0.85
N THR A 264 -5.97 2.11 2.13
CA THR A 264 -7.00 1.86 3.16
C THR A 264 -7.86 3.09 3.43
N ILE A 265 -7.34 4.29 3.13
CA ILE A 265 -8.10 5.53 3.30
C ILE A 265 -9.31 5.49 2.38
N GLN A 266 -10.46 5.81 2.95
CA GLN A 266 -11.73 5.83 2.24
C GLN A 266 -11.84 7.07 1.34
N ASN A 267 -12.65 6.97 0.30
CA ASN A 267 -12.82 7.97 -0.74
C ASN A 267 -13.27 9.34 -0.20
N ASP A 268 -14.14 9.35 0.81
CA ASP A 268 -14.61 10.57 1.49
C ASP A 268 -13.54 11.18 2.43
N ASP A 269 -12.49 10.43 2.75
CA ASP A 269 -11.37 10.85 3.59
C ASP A 269 -10.07 11.13 2.80
N ARG A 270 -10.19 11.28 1.47
CA ARG A 270 -9.08 11.58 0.55
C ARG A 270 -8.24 12.80 0.91
N TYR A 271 -8.78 13.72 1.68
CA TYR A 271 -8.07 14.90 2.19
C TYR A 271 -6.89 14.55 3.12
N LEU A 272 -6.79 13.30 3.59
CA LEU A 272 -5.66 12.82 4.39
C LEU A 272 -4.43 12.48 3.52
N LEU A 273 -4.63 12.16 2.23
CA LEU A 273 -3.56 11.74 1.32
C LEU A 273 -2.45 12.78 1.11
N PRO A 274 -2.73 14.09 0.94
CA PRO A 274 -1.67 15.09 0.77
C PRO A 274 -0.69 15.12 1.93
N ASP A 275 -1.19 15.00 3.16
CA ASP A 275 -0.36 14.98 4.36
C ASP A 275 0.53 13.74 4.40
N LEU A 276 0.00 12.57 4.03
CA LEU A 276 0.79 11.34 3.94
C LEU A 276 1.88 11.42 2.88
N PHE A 277 1.54 11.90 1.68
CA PHE A 277 2.46 12.01 0.56
C PHE A 277 3.64 12.91 0.89
N ASN A 278 3.33 14.10 1.44
CA ASN A 278 4.34 15.12 1.73
C ASN A 278 5.19 14.76 2.96
N THR A 279 4.61 14.09 3.95
CA THR A 279 5.30 13.89 5.22
C THR A 279 5.99 12.53 5.34
N PHE A 280 5.42 11.47 4.75
CA PHE A 280 5.91 10.10 4.85
C PHE A 280 6.44 9.53 3.54
N ILE A 281 5.60 9.45 2.51
CA ILE A 281 5.82 8.59 1.33
C ILE A 281 7.06 9.01 0.52
N PHE A 282 7.16 10.29 0.16
CA PHE A 282 8.29 10.78 -0.65
C PHE A 282 9.40 11.43 0.20
N ASN A 283 9.46 11.10 1.49
CA ASN A 283 10.40 11.74 2.40
C ASN A 283 11.71 10.94 2.53
N LYS A 284 12.82 11.57 2.14
CA LYS A 284 14.18 11.00 2.14
C LYS A 284 14.62 10.42 3.50
N LYS A 285 14.05 10.90 4.62
CA LYS A 285 14.41 10.42 5.96
C LYS A 285 14.11 8.94 6.21
N TYR A 286 13.22 8.33 5.41
CA TYR A 286 12.78 6.95 5.60
C TYR A 286 13.59 5.89 4.83
N PHE A 287 14.61 6.30 4.06
CA PHE A 287 15.37 5.39 3.18
C PHE A 287 16.85 5.24 3.54
N GLY A 288 17.38 6.03 4.49
CA GLY A 288 18.81 6.16 4.73
C GLY A 288 19.53 4.89 5.21
N THR A 289 18.91 4.10 6.08
CA THR A 289 19.47 2.86 6.66
C THR A 289 19.30 1.66 5.73
N ASP A 290 18.20 1.61 4.98
CA ASP A 290 17.82 0.45 4.18
C ASP A 290 18.76 0.21 2.99
N ILE A 291 19.36 1.27 2.44
CA ILE A 291 20.32 1.15 1.32
C ILE A 291 21.52 0.29 1.71
N SER A 292 22.06 0.43 2.92
CA SER A 292 23.22 -0.36 3.35
C SER A 292 22.88 -1.82 3.61
N THR A 293 21.74 -2.07 4.26
CA THR A 293 21.29 -3.42 4.64
C THR A 293 20.91 -4.22 3.41
N PHE A 294 20.09 -3.64 2.52
CA PHE A 294 19.65 -4.34 1.33
C PHE A 294 20.76 -4.61 0.32
N VAL A 295 21.78 -3.74 0.24
CA VAL A 295 22.96 -4.03 -0.62
C VAL A 295 23.65 -5.33 -0.21
N SER A 296 23.65 -5.67 1.09
CA SER A 296 24.21 -6.94 1.57
C SER A 296 23.31 -8.14 1.26
N GLU A 297 21.99 -8.00 1.37
CA GLU A 297 21.03 -9.05 1.00
C GLU A 297 20.99 -9.28 -0.51
N PHE A 298 21.05 -8.21 -1.30
CA PHE A 298 21.10 -8.25 -2.77
C PHE A 298 22.30 -9.08 -3.25
N THR A 299 23.46 -8.92 -2.61
CA THR A 299 24.66 -9.69 -2.95
C THR A 299 24.54 -11.19 -2.65
N ASN A 300 23.64 -11.60 -1.74
CA ASN A 300 23.51 -13.00 -1.31
C ASN A 300 22.56 -13.83 -2.19
N LEU A 301 21.71 -13.20 -3.01
CA LEU A 301 20.62 -13.85 -3.77
C LEU A 301 20.91 -14.02 -5.28
N ASN A 302 22.17 -13.93 -5.71
CA ASN A 302 22.51 -13.72 -7.12
C ASN A 302 22.01 -14.81 -8.09
N LEU A 303 21.33 -14.33 -9.15
CA LEU A 303 21.07 -15.02 -10.41
C LEU A 303 22.31 -14.86 -11.32
N ALA A 304 22.96 -15.96 -11.69
CA ALA A 304 24.00 -16.11 -12.72
C ALA A 304 25.27 -15.18 -12.68
N ASN A 305 26.27 -15.52 -13.51
CA ASN A 305 27.71 -15.22 -13.36
C ASN A 305 28.19 -13.75 -13.54
N ASN A 306 27.31 -12.76 -13.69
CA ASN A 306 27.67 -11.34 -13.88
C ASN A 306 27.34 -10.44 -12.67
N SER A 307 27.28 -11.04 -11.48
CA SER A 307 26.67 -10.47 -10.29
C SER A 307 27.29 -9.16 -9.80
N ALA A 308 28.62 -9.02 -9.75
CA ALA A 308 29.22 -7.85 -9.09
C ALA A 308 28.92 -6.51 -9.82
N VAL A 309 28.99 -6.50 -11.15
CA VAL A 309 28.75 -5.28 -11.96
C VAL A 309 27.27 -4.93 -12.00
N GLN A 310 26.40 -5.93 -12.12
CA GLN A 310 24.95 -5.74 -12.09
C GLN A 310 24.49 -5.19 -10.73
N ASN A 311 25.02 -5.74 -9.63
CA ASN A 311 24.71 -5.29 -8.28
C ASN A 311 25.15 -3.84 -8.04
N ALA A 312 26.33 -3.46 -8.56
CA ALA A 312 26.82 -2.08 -8.49
C ALA A 312 25.93 -1.11 -9.29
N ASN A 313 25.46 -1.53 -10.48
CA ASN A 313 24.56 -0.72 -11.30
C ASN A 313 23.21 -0.53 -10.62
N VAL A 314 22.58 -1.60 -10.12
CA VAL A 314 21.30 -1.51 -9.40
C VAL A 314 21.42 -0.57 -8.20
N LYS A 315 22.52 -0.64 -7.43
CA LYS A 315 22.78 0.27 -6.32
C LYS A 315 22.90 1.73 -6.77
N HIS A 316 23.62 1.98 -7.86
CA HIS A 316 23.74 3.33 -8.43
C HIS A 316 22.36 3.88 -8.81
N MET A 317 21.56 3.10 -9.53
CA MET A 317 20.23 3.49 -9.97
C MET A 317 19.25 3.74 -8.82
N LEU A 318 19.29 2.90 -7.77
CA LEU A 318 18.53 3.15 -6.55
C LEU A 318 18.93 4.48 -5.90
N SER A 319 20.24 4.74 -5.79
CA SER A 319 20.73 6.00 -5.20
C SER A 319 20.32 7.24 -6.01
N GLU A 320 20.24 7.11 -7.33
CA GLU A 320 19.78 8.16 -8.23
C GLU A 320 18.27 8.40 -8.09
N ALA A 321 17.47 7.33 -8.00
CA ALA A 321 16.03 7.43 -7.75
C ALA A 321 15.73 8.14 -6.41
N ILE A 322 16.46 7.80 -5.34
CA ILE A 322 16.30 8.42 -4.02
C ILE A 322 16.69 9.90 -4.04
N LYS A 323 17.74 10.27 -4.79
CA LYS A 323 18.10 11.68 -4.97
C LYS A 323 16.98 12.45 -5.67
N ASN A 324 16.29 11.81 -6.61
CA ASN A 324 15.21 12.41 -7.41
C ASN A 324 13.82 12.36 -6.74
N LEU A 325 13.73 12.01 -5.44
CA LEU A 325 12.45 11.86 -4.74
C LEU A 325 11.54 13.09 -4.79
N ASP A 326 12.10 14.31 -4.84
CA ASP A 326 11.30 15.53 -4.92
C ASP A 326 10.54 15.60 -6.26
N ALA A 327 11.21 15.27 -7.37
CA ALA A 327 10.58 15.21 -8.69
C ALA A 327 9.57 14.06 -8.81
N ILE A 328 9.84 12.94 -8.14
CA ILE A 328 8.88 11.82 -8.02
C ILE A 328 7.64 12.30 -7.29
N SER A 329 7.80 12.97 -6.15
CA SER A 329 6.69 13.54 -5.36
C SER A 329 5.83 14.49 -6.19
N ASP A 330 6.45 15.44 -6.89
CA ASP A 330 5.75 16.40 -7.75
C ASP A 330 4.97 15.69 -8.86
N CYS A 331 5.57 14.67 -9.48
CA CYS A 331 4.92 13.88 -10.51
C CYS A 331 3.67 13.17 -9.96
N TYR A 332 3.81 12.39 -8.89
CA TYR A 332 2.69 11.64 -8.31
C TYR A 332 1.59 12.56 -7.78
N ASN A 333 1.94 13.66 -7.12
CA ASN A 333 0.98 14.67 -6.67
C ASN A 333 0.19 15.27 -7.85
N SER A 334 0.87 15.53 -8.98
CA SER A 334 0.22 16.09 -10.17
C SER A 334 -0.68 15.09 -10.89
N VAL A 335 -0.22 13.84 -11.05
CA VAL A 335 -0.91 12.78 -11.81
C VAL A 335 -2.14 12.27 -11.07
N LEU A 336 -2.02 12.07 -9.75
CA LEU A 336 -3.13 11.62 -8.90
C LEU A 336 -4.02 12.78 -8.42
N GLY A 337 -3.61 14.03 -8.65
CA GLY A 337 -4.35 15.21 -8.22
C GLY A 337 -4.46 15.35 -6.70
N VAL A 338 -3.52 14.77 -5.94
CA VAL A 338 -3.60 14.67 -4.48
C VAL A 338 -3.75 16.04 -3.84
N ASN A 339 -2.99 17.04 -4.31
CA ASN A 339 -3.01 18.40 -3.78
C ASN A 339 -4.37 19.11 -3.90
N ASN A 340 -5.31 18.58 -4.69
CA ASN A 340 -6.65 19.15 -4.82
C ASN A 340 -7.61 18.65 -3.73
N PHE A 341 -7.23 17.62 -2.97
CA PHE A 341 -8.06 17.08 -1.90
C PHE A 341 -7.96 17.95 -0.65
N ASN A 342 -9.01 18.72 -0.40
CA ASN A 342 -9.10 19.59 0.76
C ASN A 342 -10.18 19.09 1.72
N LEU A 343 -9.94 19.25 3.03
CA LEU A 343 -10.95 18.97 4.04
C LEU A 343 -12.09 19.97 3.90
N THR A 344 -13.29 19.48 3.56
CA THR A 344 -14.52 20.25 3.65
C THR A 344 -15.01 20.25 5.09
N PHE A 345 -15.53 21.38 5.57
CA PHE A 345 -16.17 21.45 6.88
C PHE A 345 -17.69 21.68 6.73
N PRO A 346 -18.54 20.83 7.33
CA PRO A 346 -18.18 19.66 8.13
C PRO A 346 -17.61 18.50 7.28
N PRO A 347 -16.83 17.58 7.88
CA PRO A 347 -16.30 16.44 7.17
C PRO A 347 -17.44 15.60 6.59
N PRO A 348 -17.27 15.01 5.41
CA PRO A 348 -18.29 14.16 4.81
C PRO A 348 -18.59 12.96 5.73
N SER A 349 -19.88 12.66 5.92
CA SER A 349 -20.29 11.36 6.43
C SER A 349 -19.91 10.30 5.39
N LEU A 350 -19.61 9.07 5.79
CA LEU A 350 -19.27 8.00 4.82
C LEU A 350 -20.41 7.66 3.84
N THR A 351 -21.63 8.06 4.18
CA THR A 351 -22.81 7.96 3.32
C THR A 351 -23.07 9.23 2.52
N ALA A 352 -22.16 10.22 2.54
CA ALA A 352 -22.34 11.47 1.83
C ALA A 352 -22.19 11.29 0.32
N THR A 353 -21.33 10.35 -0.10
CA THR A 353 -21.16 9.99 -1.51
C THR A 353 -21.43 8.51 -1.75
N VAL A 354 -21.88 8.17 -2.97
CA VAL A 354 -22.28 6.79 -3.36
C VAL A 354 -21.13 5.79 -3.23
N GLN A 355 -19.89 6.26 -3.33
CA GLN A 355 -18.67 5.47 -3.24
C GLN A 355 -17.78 5.96 -2.10
N GLY A 356 -18.36 6.56 -1.06
CA GLY A 356 -17.62 7.17 0.05
C GLY A 356 -16.73 6.18 0.81
N GLU A 357 -17.18 4.92 0.88
CA GLU A 357 -16.49 3.81 1.56
C GLU A 357 -15.48 3.07 0.67
N GLU A 358 -15.49 3.31 -0.65
CA GLU A 358 -14.48 2.71 -1.54
C GLU A 358 -13.09 3.27 -1.19
N SER A 359 -12.04 2.52 -1.53
CA SER A 359 -10.69 3.01 -1.29
C SER A 359 -10.38 4.23 -2.16
N ALA A 360 -9.74 5.22 -1.55
CA ALA A 360 -9.27 6.43 -2.19
C ALA A 360 -8.23 6.16 -3.30
N LEU A 361 -7.38 5.15 -3.10
CA LEU A 361 -6.34 4.73 -4.01
C LEU A 361 -6.36 3.20 -4.13
N PRO A 362 -6.21 2.63 -5.33
CA PRO A 362 -6.12 1.19 -5.46
C PRO A 362 -4.79 0.66 -4.87
N THR A 363 -4.73 -0.63 -4.59
CA THR A 363 -3.56 -1.33 -4.02
C THR A 363 -2.30 -1.16 -4.86
N ASP A 364 -2.46 -1.06 -6.17
CA ASP A 364 -1.41 -0.91 -7.18
C ASP A 364 -1.22 0.55 -7.61
N TRP A 365 -1.55 1.52 -6.74
CA TRP A 365 -1.49 2.96 -7.04
C TRP A 365 -0.12 3.42 -7.57
N GLN A 366 0.96 2.76 -7.17
CA GLN A 366 2.32 3.03 -7.64
C GLN A 366 2.50 2.80 -9.15
N PHE A 367 1.55 2.16 -9.81
CA PHE A 367 1.56 1.96 -11.26
C PHE A 367 0.58 2.85 -12.01
N ILE A 368 -0.31 3.59 -11.32
CA ILE A 368 -1.32 4.45 -11.97
C ILE A 368 -0.71 5.39 -13.01
N PRO A 369 0.40 6.10 -12.75
CA PRO A 369 0.94 7.00 -13.76
C PRO A 369 1.36 6.26 -15.05
N LEU A 370 1.94 5.06 -14.95
CA LEU A 370 2.28 4.25 -16.13
C LEU A 370 1.04 3.76 -16.87
N LEU A 371 -0.01 3.36 -16.13
CA LEU A 371 -1.28 2.94 -16.72
C LEU A 371 -2.00 4.10 -17.42
N GLN A 372 -1.94 5.31 -16.86
CA GLN A 372 -2.47 6.50 -17.51
C GLN A 372 -1.71 6.83 -18.80
N LEU A 373 -0.37 6.71 -18.80
CA LEU A 373 0.43 6.88 -20.02
C LEU A 373 0.09 5.82 -21.08
N TYR A 374 -0.11 4.57 -20.67
CA TYR A 374 -0.54 3.52 -21.57
C TYR A 374 -1.90 3.83 -22.20
N ASN A 375 -2.88 4.22 -21.38
CA ASN A 375 -4.21 4.57 -21.85
C ASN A 375 -4.26 5.86 -22.69
N SER A 376 -3.29 6.77 -22.51
CA SER A 376 -3.17 8.00 -23.29
C SER A 376 -2.25 7.84 -24.50
N GLU A 377 -1.75 6.63 -24.79
CA GLU A 377 -0.75 6.35 -25.84
C GLU A 377 0.50 7.26 -25.75
N GLY A 378 0.85 7.67 -24.51
CA GLY A 378 2.03 8.50 -24.26
C GLY A 378 1.87 9.93 -24.75
N SER A 379 0.63 10.35 -24.98
CA SER A 379 0.32 11.73 -25.32
C SER A 379 0.61 12.65 -24.12
N GLY A 380 1.32 13.75 -24.39
CA GLY A 380 1.62 14.80 -23.41
C GLY A 380 3.09 15.16 -23.34
N GLU A 381 3.40 16.45 -23.20
CA GLU A 381 4.77 16.98 -23.15
C GLU A 381 5.60 16.40 -21.98
N LYS A 382 4.94 15.94 -20.91
CA LYS A 382 5.58 15.38 -19.71
C LYS A 382 5.65 13.85 -19.70
N ALA A 383 5.24 13.17 -20.77
CA ALA A 383 5.16 11.70 -20.80
C ALA A 383 6.49 11.01 -20.41
N GLY A 384 7.62 11.49 -20.96
CA GLY A 384 8.96 10.97 -20.62
C GLY A 384 9.31 11.13 -19.14
N LEU A 385 8.99 12.29 -18.55
CA LEU A 385 9.24 12.54 -17.13
C LEU A 385 8.35 11.67 -16.23
N ILE A 386 7.08 11.49 -16.60
CA ILE A 386 6.15 10.62 -15.87
C ILE A 386 6.65 9.18 -15.92
N ALA A 387 7.05 8.67 -17.09
CA ALA A 387 7.60 7.32 -17.21
C ALA A 387 8.86 7.14 -16.34
N LEU A 388 9.81 8.08 -16.42
CA LEU A 388 11.05 8.05 -15.65
C LEU A 388 10.79 8.03 -14.13
N THR A 389 10.04 9.00 -13.61
CA THR A 389 9.75 9.14 -12.18
C THR A 389 8.93 7.97 -11.64
N SER A 390 8.02 7.42 -12.45
CA SER A 390 7.24 6.24 -12.07
C SER A 390 8.12 5.01 -11.93
N LEU A 391 9.00 4.75 -12.90
CA LEU A 391 9.94 3.63 -12.84
C LEU A 391 10.94 3.78 -11.69
N GLN A 392 11.41 5.00 -11.42
CA GLN A 392 12.24 5.29 -10.25
C GLN A 392 11.53 4.96 -8.94
N TRP A 393 10.25 5.33 -8.79
CA TRP A 393 9.46 5.01 -7.61
C TRP A 393 9.21 3.51 -7.46
N ILE A 394 8.85 2.83 -8.55
CA ILE A 394 8.66 1.38 -8.59
C ILE A 394 9.96 0.68 -8.15
N LEU A 395 11.11 1.11 -8.66
CA LEU A 395 12.40 0.55 -8.26
C LEU A 395 12.66 0.73 -6.75
N ILE A 396 12.39 1.91 -6.19
CA ILE A 396 12.54 2.19 -4.76
C ILE A 396 11.69 1.20 -3.95
N LEU A 397 10.41 1.04 -4.31
CA LEU A 397 9.51 0.16 -3.57
C LEU A 397 9.87 -1.33 -3.73
N GLU A 398 10.18 -1.78 -4.94
CA GLU A 398 10.60 -3.16 -5.23
C GLU A 398 11.88 -3.56 -4.48
N MET A 399 12.78 -2.60 -4.27
CA MET A 399 14.03 -2.84 -3.56
C MET A 399 13.91 -2.69 -2.05
N LEU A 400 13.22 -1.64 -1.57
CA LEU A 400 13.25 -1.27 -0.16
C LEU A 400 12.01 -1.74 0.62
N ARG A 401 10.89 -2.03 -0.05
CA ARG A 401 9.61 -2.39 0.57
C ARG A 401 8.96 -3.62 -0.11
N PRO A 402 9.69 -4.75 -0.24
CA PRO A 402 9.20 -5.93 -0.96
C PRO A 402 7.96 -6.55 -0.32
N GLU A 403 7.81 -6.49 1.01
CA GLU A 403 6.64 -7.02 1.73
C GLU A 403 5.36 -6.28 1.31
N ILE A 404 5.40 -4.96 1.20
CA ILE A 404 4.24 -4.15 0.78
C ILE A 404 3.89 -4.42 -0.68
N VAL A 405 4.90 -4.45 -1.55
CA VAL A 405 4.68 -4.65 -2.99
C VAL A 405 4.20 -6.09 -3.29
N SER A 406 4.45 -7.05 -2.39
CA SER A 406 3.98 -8.43 -2.52
C SER A 406 2.46 -8.60 -2.47
N ALA A 407 1.72 -7.60 -1.98
CA ALA A 407 0.25 -7.55 -2.06
C ALA A 407 -0.23 -7.67 -3.52
N THR A 408 0.60 -7.26 -4.47
CA THR A 408 0.38 -7.44 -5.90
C THR A 408 1.22 -8.61 -6.44
N SER A 409 0.58 -9.53 -7.17
CA SER A 409 1.28 -10.66 -7.79
C SER A 409 2.44 -10.21 -8.69
N ILE A 410 3.52 -10.98 -8.70
CA ILE A 410 4.71 -10.65 -9.51
C ILE A 410 4.38 -10.56 -11.01
N SER A 411 3.43 -11.38 -11.50
CA SER A 411 2.94 -11.32 -12.89
C SER A 411 2.25 -10.01 -13.20
N ALA A 412 1.42 -9.51 -12.27
CA ALA A 412 0.76 -8.22 -12.44
C ALA A 412 1.76 -7.07 -12.43
N ARG A 413 2.77 -7.10 -11.54
CA ARG A 413 3.85 -6.10 -11.49
C ARG A 413 4.66 -6.09 -12.78
N TYR A 414 5.04 -7.27 -13.28
CA TYR A 414 5.69 -7.42 -14.59
C TYR A 414 4.86 -6.80 -15.72
N CYS A 415 3.55 -7.09 -15.79
CA CYS A 415 2.69 -6.55 -16.83
C CYS A 415 2.56 -5.02 -16.75
N ARG A 416 2.39 -4.47 -15.54
CA ARG A 416 2.25 -3.02 -15.35
C ARG A 416 3.52 -2.25 -15.72
N VAL A 417 4.70 -2.80 -15.43
CA VAL A 417 5.97 -2.23 -15.89
C VAL A 417 6.09 -2.34 -17.41
N ALA A 418 5.69 -3.48 -17.99
CA ALA A 418 5.72 -3.71 -19.43
C ALA A 418 4.76 -2.79 -20.21
N CYS A 419 3.72 -2.23 -19.59
CA CYS A 419 2.89 -1.19 -20.20
C CYS A 419 3.69 0.02 -20.68
N THR A 420 4.86 0.30 -20.09
CA THR A 420 5.77 1.37 -20.55
C THR A 420 6.20 1.18 -22.01
N PHE A 421 6.36 -0.07 -22.47
CA PHE A 421 6.67 -0.34 -23.88
C PHE A 421 5.51 0.02 -24.80
N LEU A 422 4.27 -0.24 -24.35
CA LEU A 422 3.06 0.00 -25.13
C LEU A 422 2.57 1.45 -25.05
N ALA A 423 3.02 2.21 -24.05
CA ALA A 423 2.60 3.58 -23.82
C ALA A 423 3.12 4.58 -24.85
N GLY A 424 3.91 4.18 -25.85
CA GLY A 424 4.34 5.09 -26.92
C GLY A 424 5.39 4.45 -27.82
N ASN A 425 5.59 5.03 -29.00
CA ASN A 425 6.49 4.45 -30.01
C ASN A 425 7.97 4.51 -29.58
N ASP A 426 8.36 5.58 -28.89
CA ASP A 426 9.76 5.84 -28.52
C ASP A 426 9.97 6.04 -27.02
N LEU A 427 8.89 6.10 -26.22
CA LEU A 427 8.95 6.46 -24.79
C LEU A 427 9.87 5.54 -23.98
N PHE A 428 9.85 4.24 -24.25
CA PHE A 428 10.69 3.26 -23.55
C PHE A 428 12.19 3.46 -23.81
N ARG A 429 12.59 4.15 -24.88
CA ARG A 429 14.01 4.31 -25.25
C ARG A 429 14.76 5.12 -24.20
N ASP A 430 14.15 6.19 -23.71
CA ASP A 430 14.74 7.10 -22.72
C ASP A 430 14.84 6.47 -21.32
N VAL A 431 14.05 5.41 -21.07
CA VAL A 431 13.97 4.75 -19.76
C VAL A 431 14.42 3.28 -19.79
N THR A 432 15.09 2.85 -20.86
CA THR A 432 15.48 1.45 -21.10
C THR A 432 16.31 0.87 -19.94
N THR A 433 17.23 1.64 -19.38
CA THR A 433 18.10 1.22 -18.26
C THR A 433 17.31 0.97 -16.97
N TRP A 434 16.25 1.76 -16.73
CA TRP A 434 15.35 1.58 -15.59
C TRP A 434 14.50 0.32 -15.76
N LEU A 435 13.99 0.09 -16.98
CA LEU A 435 13.22 -1.12 -17.31
C LEU A 435 14.05 -2.40 -17.15
N GLU A 436 15.31 -2.38 -17.55
CA GLU A 436 16.25 -3.50 -17.35
C GLU A 436 16.49 -3.76 -15.86
N THR A 437 16.76 -2.71 -15.09
CA THR A 437 17.05 -2.83 -13.66
C THR A 437 15.85 -3.34 -12.87
N ILE A 438 14.65 -2.83 -13.16
CA ILE A 438 13.41 -3.34 -12.54
C ILE A 438 13.18 -4.79 -12.94
N LEU A 439 13.42 -5.17 -14.21
CA LEU A 439 13.30 -6.56 -14.64
C LEU A 439 14.23 -7.49 -13.84
N ILE A 440 15.49 -7.10 -13.63
CA ILE A 440 16.44 -7.85 -12.80
C ILE A 440 15.90 -8.03 -11.38
N VAL A 441 15.33 -6.98 -10.78
CA VAL A 441 14.74 -7.03 -9.43
C VAL A 441 13.53 -7.97 -9.38
N LEU A 442 12.61 -7.86 -10.34
CA LEU A 442 11.41 -8.71 -10.41
C LEU A 442 11.76 -10.20 -10.60
N LEU A 443 12.77 -10.49 -11.42
CA LEU A 443 13.17 -11.87 -11.74
C LEU A 443 13.84 -12.62 -10.59
N LYS A 444 14.15 -11.96 -9.46
CA LYS A 444 14.46 -12.67 -8.20
C LYS A 444 13.34 -13.62 -7.78
N TYR A 445 12.11 -13.25 -8.09
CA TYR A 445 10.91 -14.03 -7.83
C TYR A 445 10.43 -14.76 -9.09
N ASN A 446 11.33 -15.07 -10.03
CA ASN A 446 10.97 -15.70 -11.30
C ASN A 446 10.10 -16.95 -11.08
N SER A 447 10.42 -17.80 -10.10
CA SER A 447 9.63 -19.00 -9.78
C SER A 447 8.16 -18.73 -9.43
N GLN A 448 7.81 -17.52 -8.98
CA GLN A 448 6.46 -17.12 -8.60
C GLN A 448 5.65 -16.50 -9.75
N LEU A 449 6.27 -16.19 -10.90
CA LEU A 449 5.54 -15.68 -12.07
C LEU A 449 4.61 -16.77 -12.62
N ASP A 450 3.33 -16.47 -12.63
CA ASP A 450 2.28 -17.28 -13.22
C ASP A 450 1.42 -16.40 -14.13
N PHE A 451 1.48 -16.66 -15.44
CA PHE A 451 0.75 -15.91 -16.46
C PHE A 451 -0.60 -16.54 -16.82
N ASP A 452 -0.91 -17.72 -16.26
CA ASP A 452 -2.19 -18.40 -16.45
C ASP A 452 -3.24 -17.93 -15.43
N GLN A 453 -2.82 -17.38 -14.28
CA GLN A 453 -3.73 -16.74 -13.34
C GLN A 453 -4.32 -15.44 -13.89
N PRO A 454 -5.57 -15.09 -13.52
CA PRO A 454 -6.15 -13.82 -13.90
C PRO A 454 -5.33 -12.66 -13.31
N ILE A 455 -4.89 -11.76 -14.19
CA ILE A 455 -4.16 -10.55 -13.80
C ILE A 455 -5.15 -9.40 -13.74
N PRO A 456 -5.36 -8.75 -12.57
CA PRO A 456 -6.27 -7.61 -12.46
C PRO A 456 -5.95 -6.52 -13.49
N GLY A 457 -7.00 -6.04 -14.18
CA GLY A 457 -6.87 -5.03 -15.24
C GLY A 457 -6.58 -5.58 -16.63
N LEU A 458 -6.29 -6.88 -16.78
CA LEU A 458 -6.13 -7.53 -18.09
C LEU A 458 -7.28 -8.52 -18.34
N THR A 459 -7.81 -8.52 -19.58
CA THR A 459 -8.78 -9.54 -20.03
C THR A 459 -8.11 -10.90 -20.20
N SER A 460 -6.92 -10.91 -20.80
CA SER A 460 -6.11 -12.10 -21.05
C SER A 460 -4.65 -11.69 -21.18
N PHE A 461 -3.76 -12.36 -20.44
CA PHE A 461 -2.33 -12.16 -20.62
C PHE A 461 -1.88 -12.56 -22.04
N TYR A 462 -2.55 -13.52 -22.68
CA TYR A 462 -2.21 -13.93 -24.05
C TYR A 462 -2.36 -12.77 -25.04
N ASP A 463 -3.45 -12.00 -24.95
CA ASP A 463 -3.69 -10.84 -25.83
C ASP A 463 -2.72 -9.70 -25.51
N PHE A 464 -2.44 -9.46 -24.23
CA PHE A 464 -1.43 -8.49 -23.80
C PHE A 464 -0.04 -8.84 -24.33
N PHE A 465 0.37 -10.11 -24.22
CA PHE A 465 1.65 -10.60 -24.72
C PHE A 465 1.73 -10.50 -26.25
N ARG A 466 0.64 -10.78 -26.96
CA ARG A 466 0.53 -10.56 -28.40
C ARG A 466 0.74 -9.09 -28.77
N GLN A 467 0.10 -8.15 -28.06
CA GLN A 467 0.29 -6.71 -28.29
C GLN A 467 1.74 -6.28 -28.07
N LEU A 468 2.40 -6.77 -27.01
CA LEU A 468 3.83 -6.51 -26.77
C LEU A 468 4.71 -6.98 -27.94
N MET A 469 4.42 -8.17 -28.49
CA MET A 469 5.13 -8.75 -29.62
C MET A 469 4.93 -7.95 -30.92
N GLU A 470 3.69 -7.53 -31.20
CA GLU A 470 3.37 -6.68 -32.35
C GLU A 470 4.07 -5.33 -32.25
N HIS A 471 4.04 -4.70 -31.07
CA HIS A 471 4.71 -3.42 -30.83
C HIS A 471 6.24 -3.55 -30.92
N PHE A 472 6.81 -4.64 -30.39
CA PHE A 472 8.23 -4.94 -30.55
C PHE A 472 8.62 -5.01 -32.04
N SER A 473 7.81 -5.67 -32.86
CA SER A 473 8.05 -5.77 -34.30
C SER A 473 7.98 -4.42 -35.00
N ALA A 474 7.09 -3.54 -34.55
CA ALA A 474 6.83 -2.26 -35.18
C ALA A 474 7.89 -1.20 -34.85
N VAL A 475 8.29 -1.06 -33.58
CA VAL A 475 9.03 0.14 -33.12
C VAL A 475 10.28 -0.13 -32.28
N SER A 476 10.56 -1.38 -31.91
CA SER A 476 11.68 -1.68 -30.99
C SER A 476 13.06 -1.55 -31.64
N TYR A 477 13.15 -1.72 -32.96
CA TYR A 477 14.41 -1.89 -33.70
C TYR A 477 15.33 -2.98 -33.10
N GLY A 478 14.76 -4.02 -32.48
CA GLY A 478 15.53 -5.09 -31.84
C GLY A 478 16.14 -4.70 -30.50
N ASN A 479 15.51 -3.76 -29.76
CA ASN A 479 15.98 -3.34 -28.44
C ASN A 479 16.19 -4.56 -27.53
N PRO A 480 17.41 -4.78 -26.98
CA PRO A 480 17.73 -5.99 -26.25
C PRO A 480 16.93 -6.13 -24.95
N VAL A 481 16.64 -5.03 -24.25
CA VAL A 481 15.86 -5.05 -23.00
C VAL A 481 14.41 -5.39 -23.27
N PHE A 482 13.79 -4.78 -24.28
CA PHE A 482 12.43 -5.17 -24.68
C PHE A 482 12.39 -6.64 -25.13
N GLY A 483 13.41 -7.10 -25.86
CA GLY A 483 13.57 -8.52 -26.20
C GLY A 483 13.64 -9.42 -24.97
N GLN A 484 14.34 -9.02 -23.91
CA GLN A 484 14.38 -9.77 -22.66
C GLN A 484 13.02 -9.88 -21.97
N TYR A 485 12.22 -8.82 -21.99
CA TYR A 485 10.83 -8.90 -21.52
C TYR A 485 10.07 -9.97 -22.30
N LEU A 486 10.16 -10.00 -23.64
CA LEU A 486 9.49 -11.01 -24.45
C LEU A 486 9.96 -12.44 -24.22
N LEU A 487 11.21 -12.64 -23.81
CA LEU A 487 11.75 -13.96 -23.51
C LEU A 487 11.17 -14.55 -22.22
N ILE A 488 10.79 -13.75 -21.21
CA ILE A 488 10.37 -14.27 -19.90
C ILE A 488 9.20 -15.26 -19.99
N PRO A 489 8.10 -14.99 -20.72
CA PRO A 489 6.99 -15.94 -20.85
C PRO A 489 7.32 -17.19 -21.68
N LEU A 490 8.47 -17.24 -22.35
CA LEU A 490 8.89 -18.35 -23.21
C LEU A 490 9.68 -19.44 -22.48
N GLN A 491 10.01 -19.24 -21.20
CA GLN A 491 10.60 -20.29 -20.35
C GLN A 491 9.71 -21.55 -20.35
N GLN A 492 10.32 -22.72 -20.21
CA GLN A 492 9.61 -24.00 -20.35
C GLN A 492 8.56 -24.24 -19.26
N ARG A 493 8.75 -23.65 -18.08
CA ARG A 493 7.79 -23.70 -16.97
C ARG A 493 6.43 -23.05 -17.28
N HIS A 494 6.38 -22.13 -18.25
CA HIS A 494 5.15 -21.45 -18.62
C HIS A 494 4.37 -22.25 -19.67
N ASN A 495 3.09 -21.92 -19.79
CA ASN A 495 2.18 -22.54 -20.73
C ASN A 495 2.74 -22.55 -22.18
N PRO A 496 2.73 -23.70 -22.87
CA PRO A 496 3.24 -23.82 -24.24
C PRO A 496 2.57 -22.86 -25.24
N LYS A 497 1.35 -22.36 -24.96
CA LYS A 497 0.67 -21.38 -25.82
C LYS A 497 1.49 -20.12 -26.09
N TYR A 498 2.29 -19.66 -25.12
CA TYR A 498 3.17 -18.47 -25.28
C TYR A 498 4.36 -18.76 -26.20
N ARG A 499 4.84 -20.00 -26.21
CA ARG A 499 5.82 -20.44 -27.22
C ARG A 499 5.14 -20.58 -28.58
N LYS A 500 3.95 -21.18 -28.68
CA LYS A 500 3.25 -21.32 -29.97
C LYS A 500 3.12 -19.98 -30.70
N ILE A 501 2.65 -18.93 -30.03
CA ILE A 501 2.42 -17.62 -30.67
C ILE A 501 3.67 -17.02 -31.32
N ILE A 502 4.85 -17.06 -30.69
CA ILE A 502 6.07 -16.47 -31.28
C ILE A 502 6.59 -17.30 -32.47
N TRP A 503 6.33 -18.60 -32.47
CA TRP A 503 6.78 -19.51 -33.52
C TRP A 503 5.80 -19.65 -34.69
N SER A 504 4.52 -19.33 -34.48
CA SER A 504 3.47 -19.35 -35.52
C SER A 504 3.03 -17.95 -35.93
N GLU A 505 2.20 -17.30 -35.13
CA GLU A 505 1.51 -16.05 -35.45
C GLU A 505 2.46 -14.86 -35.58
N GLN A 506 3.46 -14.79 -34.70
CA GLN A 506 4.41 -13.68 -34.60
C GLN A 506 5.83 -14.06 -35.05
N ALA A 507 5.96 -15.04 -35.96
CA ALA A 507 7.24 -15.56 -36.42
C ALA A 507 8.18 -14.51 -37.06
N GLY A 508 7.65 -13.34 -37.45
CA GLY A 508 8.45 -12.20 -37.91
C GLY A 508 9.45 -11.70 -36.86
N ILE A 509 9.12 -11.83 -35.58
CA ILE A 509 9.96 -11.41 -34.44
C ILE A 509 11.27 -12.18 -34.37
N LEU A 510 11.29 -13.42 -34.84
CA LEU A 510 12.47 -14.27 -34.80
C LEU A 510 13.66 -13.70 -35.58
N ARG A 511 13.44 -12.74 -36.49
CA ARG A 511 14.51 -12.07 -37.24
C ARG A 511 15.11 -10.86 -36.53
N ILE A 512 14.41 -10.30 -35.55
CA ILE A 512 14.75 -9.05 -34.87
C ILE A 512 15.04 -9.23 -33.38
N LEU A 513 14.67 -10.39 -32.79
CA LEU A 513 14.94 -10.72 -31.40
C LEU A 513 16.40 -11.15 -31.18
N SER A 514 17.32 -10.20 -31.31
CA SER A 514 18.77 -10.43 -31.32
C SER A 514 19.45 -10.45 -29.95
N THR A 515 18.69 -10.63 -28.86
CA THR A 515 19.24 -10.74 -27.50
C THR A 515 20.31 -11.83 -27.47
N SER A 516 21.53 -11.48 -27.03
CA SER A 516 22.63 -12.44 -26.96
C SER A 516 22.51 -13.33 -25.73
N LEU A 517 23.17 -14.49 -25.76
CA LEU A 517 23.19 -15.42 -24.62
C LEU A 517 23.90 -14.81 -23.40
N ASP A 518 24.92 -14.00 -23.64
CA ASP A 518 25.69 -13.33 -22.58
C ASP A 518 24.87 -12.20 -21.90
N GLN A 519 23.82 -11.72 -22.56
CA GLN A 519 22.91 -10.68 -22.07
C GLN A 519 21.68 -11.24 -21.36
N LEU A 520 21.49 -12.56 -21.30
CA LEU A 520 20.34 -13.16 -20.63
C LEU A 520 20.39 -12.90 -19.12
N ILE A 521 19.36 -12.25 -18.58
CA ILE A 521 19.19 -12.07 -17.13
C ILE A 521 18.92 -13.41 -16.41
N ILE A 522 18.22 -14.34 -17.07
CA ILE A 522 17.89 -15.66 -16.51
C ILE A 522 18.74 -16.77 -17.14
N PRO A 523 19.04 -17.85 -16.41
CA PRO A 523 19.81 -18.97 -16.94
C PRO A 523 19.17 -19.57 -18.20
N LEU A 524 19.99 -19.94 -19.18
CA LEU A 524 19.53 -20.54 -20.45
C LEU A 524 18.74 -21.83 -20.18
N GLU A 525 19.10 -22.54 -19.12
CA GLU A 525 18.50 -23.80 -18.67
C GLU A 525 16.99 -23.68 -18.49
N ASN A 526 16.47 -22.53 -18.04
CA ASN A 526 15.03 -22.30 -17.88
C ASN A 526 14.24 -22.37 -19.19
N PHE A 527 14.92 -22.28 -20.34
CA PHE A 527 14.35 -22.44 -21.67
C PHE A 527 14.56 -23.84 -22.25
N LEU A 528 15.45 -24.63 -21.66
CA LEU A 528 15.84 -25.96 -22.12
C LEU A 528 15.17 -27.08 -21.31
N ASP A 529 14.83 -26.83 -20.04
CA ASP A 529 14.22 -27.81 -19.14
C ASP A 529 12.89 -27.32 -18.54
N PRO A 530 11.82 -28.13 -18.52
CA PRO A 530 11.72 -29.48 -19.09
C PRO A 530 11.81 -29.50 -20.62
N CYS A 531 12.20 -30.66 -21.17
CA CYS A 531 12.23 -30.89 -22.61
C CYS A 531 10.83 -30.71 -23.23
N GLU A 532 10.77 -30.05 -24.40
CA GLU A 532 9.51 -29.82 -25.11
C GLU A 532 8.91 -31.15 -25.57
N THR A 533 7.62 -31.32 -25.30
CA THR A 533 6.85 -32.54 -25.63
C THR A 533 5.73 -32.26 -26.62
N ASP A 534 5.40 -30.98 -26.84
CA ASP A 534 4.38 -30.58 -27.80
C ASP A 534 4.87 -30.78 -29.24
N ILE A 535 4.24 -31.74 -29.93
CA ILE A 535 4.55 -32.17 -31.29
C ILE A 535 4.38 -31.01 -32.31
N ASP A 536 3.43 -30.11 -32.08
CA ASP A 536 3.18 -28.97 -32.97
C ASP A 536 4.31 -27.95 -32.85
N ILE A 537 4.76 -27.67 -31.63
CA ILE A 537 5.89 -26.78 -31.37
C ILE A 537 7.16 -27.35 -31.98
N LEU A 538 7.45 -28.64 -31.74
CA LEU A 538 8.62 -29.32 -32.32
C LEU A 538 8.62 -29.32 -33.85
N SER A 539 7.44 -29.55 -34.46
CA SER A 539 7.26 -29.42 -35.91
C SER A 539 7.59 -28.01 -36.40
N THR A 540 7.18 -27.00 -35.64
CA THR A 540 7.40 -25.59 -35.97
C THR A 540 8.86 -25.20 -35.80
N TYR A 541 9.54 -25.66 -34.75
CA TYR A 541 10.98 -25.48 -34.55
C TYR A 541 11.77 -26.03 -35.73
N LEU A 542 11.53 -27.30 -36.08
CA LEU A 542 12.19 -27.92 -37.23
C LEU A 542 11.88 -27.15 -38.52
N GLY A 543 10.61 -26.80 -38.76
CA GLY A 543 10.20 -26.06 -39.95
C GLY A 543 10.87 -24.69 -40.10
N SER A 544 11.04 -23.97 -38.99
CA SER A 544 11.68 -22.66 -38.95
C SER A 544 13.20 -22.74 -39.09
N LEU A 545 13.83 -23.76 -38.50
CA LEU A 545 15.25 -24.08 -38.72
C LEU A 545 15.50 -24.46 -40.18
N ALA A 546 14.70 -25.38 -40.73
CA ALA A 546 14.76 -25.85 -42.11
C ALA A 546 14.74 -24.74 -43.16
N LYS A 547 13.85 -23.77 -42.98
CA LYS A 547 13.67 -22.63 -43.89
C LYS A 547 14.74 -21.55 -43.68
N GLY A 548 15.64 -21.71 -42.71
CA GLY A 548 16.62 -20.72 -42.30
C GLY A 548 15.98 -19.41 -41.81
N GLN A 549 14.75 -19.48 -41.30
CA GLN A 549 14.01 -18.35 -40.72
C GLN A 549 14.54 -18.00 -39.32
N VAL A 550 15.10 -18.99 -38.62
CA VAL A 550 15.78 -18.87 -37.33
C VAL A 550 17.25 -19.18 -37.54
N ARG A 551 18.13 -18.30 -37.07
CA ARG A 551 19.59 -18.43 -37.19
C ARG A 551 20.23 -17.92 -35.92
N GLU A 552 21.36 -18.51 -35.55
CA GLU A 552 22.13 -18.09 -34.37
C GLU A 552 22.46 -16.59 -34.39
N LYS A 553 22.76 -16.00 -35.55
CA LYS A 553 23.06 -14.57 -35.69
C LYS A 553 21.86 -13.63 -35.46
N TRP A 554 20.63 -14.11 -35.63
CA TRP A 554 19.43 -13.26 -35.59
C TRP A 554 18.62 -13.43 -34.32
N CYS A 555 18.55 -14.65 -33.80
CA CYS A 555 17.88 -14.98 -32.55
C CYS A 555 18.66 -16.06 -31.79
N PRO A 556 19.83 -15.71 -31.22
CA PRO A 556 20.75 -16.68 -30.62
C PRO A 556 20.08 -17.60 -29.58
N VAL A 557 19.25 -17.02 -28.70
CA VAL A 557 18.56 -17.73 -27.62
C VAL A 557 17.58 -18.75 -28.20
N LEU A 558 16.63 -18.29 -29.03
CA LEU A 558 15.59 -19.15 -29.59
C LEU A 558 16.12 -20.16 -30.61
N TYR A 559 17.24 -19.84 -31.28
CA TYR A 559 17.98 -20.79 -32.10
C TYR A 559 18.48 -21.96 -31.26
N LYS A 560 19.17 -21.69 -30.13
CA LYS A 560 19.65 -22.74 -29.22
C LYS A 560 18.50 -23.56 -28.64
N VAL A 561 17.40 -22.91 -28.25
CA VAL A 561 16.19 -23.58 -27.75
C VAL A 561 15.65 -24.56 -28.81
N ALA A 562 15.46 -24.10 -30.04
CA ALA A 562 14.93 -24.95 -31.11
C ALA A 562 15.85 -26.13 -31.45
N VAL A 563 17.16 -25.89 -31.57
CA VAL A 563 18.15 -26.95 -31.85
C VAL A 563 18.16 -27.97 -30.71
N HIS A 564 18.22 -27.52 -29.46
CA HIS A 564 18.23 -28.37 -28.28
C HIS A 564 17.00 -29.27 -28.22
N HIS A 565 15.79 -28.69 -28.24
CA HIS A 565 14.56 -29.46 -28.08
C HIS A 565 14.33 -30.46 -29.21
N VAL A 566 14.64 -30.08 -30.46
CA VAL A 566 14.53 -31.02 -31.59
C VAL A 566 15.54 -32.16 -31.45
N ALA A 567 16.80 -31.87 -31.12
CA ALA A 567 17.85 -32.89 -30.97
C ALA A 567 17.55 -33.85 -29.81
N VAL A 568 17.17 -33.31 -28.64
CA VAL A 568 16.85 -34.11 -27.46
C VAL A 568 15.60 -34.95 -27.67
N PHE A 569 14.55 -34.41 -28.28
CA PHE A 569 13.34 -35.18 -28.59
C PHE A 569 13.62 -36.35 -29.54
N ILE A 570 14.43 -36.14 -30.57
CA ILE A 570 14.83 -37.22 -31.50
C ILE A 570 15.60 -38.32 -30.76
N ASN A 571 16.49 -37.95 -29.85
CA ASN A 571 17.28 -38.90 -29.07
C ASN A 571 16.44 -39.69 -28.06
N LEU A 572 15.51 -39.02 -27.36
CA LEU A 572 14.66 -39.66 -26.35
C LEU A 572 13.53 -40.50 -26.94
N TYR A 573 13.01 -40.13 -28.12
CA TYR A 573 11.83 -40.76 -28.74
C TYR A 573 12.13 -41.33 -30.13
N ALA A 574 13.28 -41.97 -30.32
CA ALA A 574 13.75 -42.50 -31.61
C ALA A 574 12.73 -43.43 -32.32
N ASP A 575 11.96 -44.21 -31.54
CA ASP A 575 11.02 -45.18 -32.08
C ASP A 575 9.67 -44.59 -32.51
N GLN A 576 9.37 -43.34 -32.13
CA GLN A 576 8.10 -42.72 -32.48
C GLN A 576 8.00 -42.44 -34.00
N PRO A 577 6.82 -42.64 -34.60
CA PRO A 577 6.60 -42.40 -36.04
C PRO A 577 6.86 -40.94 -36.41
N PHE A 578 6.56 -40.01 -35.51
CA PHE A 578 6.82 -38.58 -35.68
C PHE A 578 8.34 -38.29 -35.76
N THR A 579 9.16 -38.92 -34.91
CA THR A 579 10.63 -38.81 -34.95
C THR A 579 11.22 -39.30 -36.26
N LYS A 580 10.71 -40.40 -36.81
CA LYS A 580 11.13 -40.91 -38.13
C LYS A 580 10.81 -39.92 -39.25
N SER A 581 9.66 -39.25 -39.18
CA SER A 581 9.27 -38.16 -40.09
C SER A 581 10.18 -36.93 -39.93
N LEU A 582 10.53 -36.52 -38.70
CA LEU A 582 11.50 -35.46 -38.42
C LEU A 582 12.88 -35.77 -39.01
N LEU A 583 13.41 -36.97 -38.79
CA LEU A 583 14.71 -37.40 -39.31
C LEU A 583 14.73 -37.43 -40.85
N GLN A 584 13.65 -37.86 -41.49
CA GLN A 584 13.52 -37.77 -42.96
C GLN A 584 13.55 -36.32 -43.43
N LYS A 585 12.83 -35.42 -42.75
CA LYS A 585 12.87 -33.98 -43.05
C LYS A 585 14.28 -33.40 -42.87
N ILE A 586 14.96 -33.65 -41.74
CA ILE A 586 16.33 -33.18 -41.50
C ILE A 586 17.29 -33.66 -42.59
N LYS A 587 17.21 -34.94 -42.97
CA LYS A 587 18.01 -35.52 -44.07
C LYS A 587 17.74 -34.83 -45.41
N SER A 588 16.49 -34.50 -45.71
CA SER A 588 16.12 -33.78 -46.93
C SER A 588 16.58 -32.30 -46.95
N LEU A 589 16.77 -31.71 -45.77
CA LEU A 589 17.08 -30.29 -45.58
C LEU A 589 18.58 -29.99 -45.45
N GLY A 590 19.42 -31.00 -45.23
CA GLY A 590 20.89 -30.87 -45.26
C GLY A 590 21.51 -30.08 -44.09
N TYR A 591 20.76 -29.78 -43.03
CA TYR A 591 21.26 -29.05 -41.85
C TYR A 591 22.29 -29.88 -41.06
N GLN A 592 23.51 -29.38 -40.93
CA GLN A 592 24.61 -30.06 -40.22
C GLN A 592 24.49 -29.95 -38.69
N ASP A 593 23.92 -28.85 -38.17
CA ASP A 593 23.83 -28.58 -36.73
C ASP A 593 22.81 -29.46 -35.98
N LEU A 594 22.01 -30.25 -36.71
CA LEU A 594 20.98 -31.17 -36.18
C LEU A 594 21.34 -32.65 -36.38
N ARG A 595 22.57 -32.96 -36.84
CA ARG A 595 23.03 -34.33 -37.10
C ARG A 595 23.67 -34.99 -35.90
#